data_AF-A0A6C0BTF6-F1
#
_entry.id   AF-A0A6C0BTF6-F1
#
_cell.length_a   1.000
_cell.length_b   1.000
_cell.length_c   1.000
_cell.angle_alpha   90.00
_cell.angle_beta   90.00
_cell.angle_gamma   90.00
#
_symmetry.space_group_name_H-M   'P 1'
#
loop_
_entity.id
_entity.type
_entity.pdbx_description
1 polymer ?
#
loop_
_entity_poly.entity_id
_entity_poly.type
_entity_poly.pdbx_seq_one_letter_code
_entity_poly.pdbx_strand_id
1 'polypeptide(L)'
;MEHIITNSNSNNCNLCNEKNLFLVDCRNCSNVFCYTEDCGIHFDHINNSVYSICNDCVNCITEKIRISVDYSKLECLKKKINLRKMIQS
;
A
#
# COMPACT_ATOMS: atom_id res chain seq x y z
N MET A 1 2.55 -1.60 -24.19
CA MET A 1 2.23 -1.09 -22.83
C MET A 1 1.06 -0.14 -23.00
N GLU A 2 -0.15 -0.61 -22.73
CA GLU A 2 -1.34 0.24 -22.75
C GLU A 2 -1.58 0.69 -21.31
N HIS A 3 -1.03 1.86 -20.97
CA HIS A 3 -1.42 2.55 -19.75
C HIS A 3 -2.89 2.92 -19.91
N ILE A 4 -3.76 2.45 -19.00
CA ILE A 4 -5.14 2.92 -18.92
C ILE A 4 -5.07 4.37 -18.41
N ILE A 5 -4.84 5.29 -19.34
CA ILE A 5 -4.94 6.73 -19.12
C ILE A 5 -6.43 7.01 -19.11
N THR A 6 -7.01 7.18 -17.93
CA THR A 6 -8.39 7.63 -17.83
C THR A 6 -8.45 9.06 -18.35
N ASN A 7 -9.13 9.23 -19.48
CA ASN A 7 -9.39 10.53 -20.10
C ASN A 7 -10.49 11.25 -19.30
N SER A 8 -10.20 11.52 -18.03
CA SER A 8 -11.09 12.21 -17.10
C SER A 8 -11.06 13.70 -17.42
N ASN A 9 -12.21 14.33 -17.68
CA ASN A 9 -12.33 15.76 -18.04
C ASN A 9 -11.68 16.75 -17.04
N SER A 10 -11.26 16.28 -15.87
CA SER A 10 -10.43 17.00 -14.91
C SER A 10 -9.05 16.34 -14.81
N ASN A 11 -8.02 16.98 -15.36
CA ASN A 11 -6.62 16.56 -15.24
C ASN A 11 -6.06 16.77 -13.82
N ASN A 12 -6.91 16.93 -12.80
CA ASN A 12 -6.49 17.20 -11.43
C ASN A 12 -6.48 15.90 -10.63
N CYS A 13 -5.41 15.70 -9.86
CA CYS A 13 -5.32 14.63 -8.88
C CYS A 13 -6.16 14.96 -7.64
N ASN A 14 -6.98 14.03 -7.16
CA ASN A 14 -7.80 14.24 -5.96
C ASN A 14 -6.99 14.29 -4.65
N LEU A 15 -5.69 13.96 -4.68
CA LEU A 15 -4.83 13.95 -3.49
C LEU A 15 -3.95 15.19 -3.40
N CYS A 16 -3.20 15.49 -4.46
CA CYS A 16 -2.28 16.63 -4.47
C CYS A 16 -2.87 17.90 -5.10
N ASN A 17 -4.06 17.81 -5.71
CA ASN A 17 -4.71 18.90 -6.48
C ASN A 17 -3.87 19.44 -7.64
N GLU A 18 -2.78 18.78 -8.02
CA GLU A 18 -1.95 19.16 -9.15
C GLU A 18 -2.52 18.62 -10.45
N LYS A 19 -2.19 19.33 -11.54
CA LYS A 19 -2.50 18.86 -12.89
C LYS A 19 -1.47 17.82 -13.33
N ASN A 20 -1.93 16.62 -13.67
CA ASN A 20 -1.07 15.57 -14.20
C ASN A 20 -1.65 14.94 -15.47
N LEU A 21 -0.77 14.54 -16.38
CA LEU A 21 -1.11 13.86 -17.63
C LEU A 21 -1.39 12.36 -17.41
N PHE A 22 -0.80 11.79 -16.36
CA PHE A 22 -0.91 10.36 -16.04
C PHE A 22 -1.73 10.19 -14.77
N LEU A 23 -3.04 10.10 -14.97
CA LEU A 23 -4.00 9.83 -13.90
C LEU A 23 -4.55 8.41 -14.02
N VAL A 24 -4.82 7.81 -12.87
CA VAL A 24 -5.44 6.50 -12.73
C VAL A 24 -6.52 6.50 -11.67
N ASP A 25 -7.47 5.58 -11.81
CA ASP A 25 -8.54 5.40 -10.83
C ASP A 25 -8.08 4.52 -9.66
N CYS A 26 -8.40 4.94 -8.44
CA CYS A 26 -8.25 4.12 -7.26
C CYS A 26 -9.28 3.00 -7.28
N ARG A 27 -8.81 1.74 -7.23
CA ARG A 27 -9.69 0.57 -7.27
C ARG A 27 -10.57 0.41 -6.04
N ASN A 28 -10.28 1.12 -4.94
CA ASN A 28 -11.06 1.05 -3.70
C ASN A 28 -12.13 2.16 -3.59
N CYS A 29 -11.80 3.41 -3.93
CA CYS A 29 -12.71 4.55 -3.77
C CYS A 29 -13.14 5.22 -5.08
N SER A 30 -12.61 4.77 -6.23
CA SER A 30 -12.85 5.34 -7.56
C SER A 30 -12.42 6.80 -7.73
N ASN A 31 -11.63 7.36 -6.80
CA ASN A 31 -11.00 8.65 -6.97
C ASN A 31 -9.86 8.58 -7.99
N VAL A 32 -9.74 9.65 -8.79
CA VAL A 32 -8.66 9.81 -9.77
C VAL A 32 -7.43 10.38 -9.07
N PHE A 33 -6.25 9.80 -9.30
CA PHE A 33 -4.99 10.26 -8.70
C PHE A 33 -3.79 10.06 -9.63
N CYS A 34 -2.66 10.72 -9.33
CA CYS A 34 -1.44 10.60 -10.12
C CYS A 34 -0.91 9.16 -10.12
N TYR A 35 -0.43 8.69 -11.28
CA TYR A 35 0.36 7.47 -11.39
C TYR A 35 1.80 7.69 -10.87
N THR A 36 1.92 8.16 -9.65
CA THR A 36 3.19 8.41 -8.96
C THR A 36 3.13 7.82 -7.56
N GLU A 37 4.27 7.37 -7.05
CA GLU A 37 4.37 6.78 -5.72
C GLU A 37 3.95 7.77 -4.60
N ASP A 38 4.03 9.08 -4.87
CA ASP A 38 3.57 10.14 -3.96
C ASP A 38 2.05 10.11 -3.73
N CYS A 39 1.29 9.64 -4.72
CA CYS A 39 -0.17 9.66 -4.71
C CYS A 39 -0.79 8.26 -4.50
N GLY A 40 -0.03 7.19 -4.72
CA GLY A 40 -0.56 5.87 -4.41
C GLY A 40 0.41 4.74 -4.69
N ILE A 41 -0.11 3.53 -4.54
CA ILE A 41 0.62 2.29 -4.75
C ILE A 41 0.01 1.56 -5.94
N HIS A 42 0.89 1.06 -6.80
CA HIS A 42 0.54 0.39 -8.05
C HIS A 42 1.16 -1.01 -8.06
N PHE A 43 0.35 -2.02 -8.36
CA PHE A 43 0.79 -3.41 -8.42
C PHE A 43 0.46 -4.00 -9.77
N ASP A 44 1.38 -4.80 -10.31
CA ASP A 44 1.06 -5.66 -11.44
C ASP A 44 -0.05 -6.64 -11.05
N HIS A 45 -1.03 -6.79 -11.93
CA HIS A 45 -2.20 -7.63 -11.73
C HIS A 45 -2.36 -8.58 -12.92
N ILE A 46 -3.23 -9.58 -12.79
CA ILE A 46 -3.49 -10.55 -13.85
C ILE A 46 -3.86 -9.85 -15.17
N ASN A 47 -3.53 -10.51 -16.29
CA ASN A 47 -3.81 -10.04 -17.63
C ASN A 47 -3.18 -8.68 -17.99
N ASN A 48 -1.96 -8.42 -17.51
CA ASN A 48 -1.22 -7.18 -17.76
C ASN A 48 -1.99 -5.91 -17.35
N SER A 49 -2.87 -6.03 -16.35
CA SER A 49 -3.54 -4.87 -15.75
C SER A 49 -2.73 -4.35 -14.57
N VAL A 50 -2.94 -3.08 -14.20
CA VAL A 50 -2.32 -2.50 -13.00
C VAL A 50 -3.41 -2.26 -11.95
N TYR A 51 -3.17 -2.77 -10.74
CA TYR A 51 -4.00 -2.52 -9.57
C TYR A 51 -3.48 -1.27 -8.85
N SER A 52 -4.23 -0.17 -8.91
CA SER A 52 -3.85 1.11 -8.34
C SER A 52 -4.70 1.47 -7.13
N ILE A 53 -4.07 1.87 -6.01
CA ILE A 53 -4.74 2.32 -4.78
C ILE A 53 -4.17 3.67 -4.36
N CYS A 54 -5.03 4.66 -4.12
CA CYS A 54 -4.58 5.96 -3.61
C CYS A 54 -4.11 5.89 -2.15
N ASN A 55 -3.21 6.80 -1.76
CA ASN A 55 -2.63 6.83 -0.42
C ASN A 55 -3.66 7.02 0.71
N ASP A 56 -4.76 7.74 0.48
CA ASP A 56 -5.85 7.82 1.46
C ASP A 56 -6.44 6.44 1.80
N CYS A 57 -6.68 5.63 0.76
CA CYS A 57 -7.18 4.26 0.96
C CYS A 57 -6.13 3.38 1.63
N VAL A 58 -4.86 3.53 1.26
CA VAL A 58 -3.74 2.80 1.91
C VAL A 58 -3.69 3.12 3.40
N ASN A 59 -3.79 4.39 3.78
CA ASN A 59 -3.78 4.82 5.17
C ASN A 59 -4.99 4.25 5.92
N CYS A 60 -6.20 4.37 5.38
CA CYS A 60 -7.41 3.79 5.99
C CYS A 60 -7.33 2.27 6.16
N ILE A 61 -6.73 1.56 5.19
CA ILE A 61 -6.54 0.10 5.28
C ILE A 61 -5.48 -0.21 6.34
N THR A 62 -4.36 0.49 6.35
CA THR A 62 -3.25 0.28 7.29
C THR A 62 -3.69 0.51 8.74
N GLU A 63 -4.51 1.53 9.00
CA GLU A 63 -5.08 1.78 10.32
C GLU A 63 -5.97 0.63 10.81
N LYS A 64 -6.72 0.00 9.90
CA LYS A 64 -7.55 -1.17 10.21
C LYS A 64 -6.71 -2.44 10.40
N ILE A 65 -5.62 -2.57 9.66
CA ILE A 65 -4.62 -3.63 9.83
C ILE A 65 -3.66 -3.23 10.96
N ARG A 66 -4.22 -3.02 12.17
CA ARG A 66 -3.38 -3.09 13.36
C ARG A 66 -2.95 -4.54 13.52
N ILE A 67 -1.71 -4.83 13.15
CA ILE A 67 -1.10 -6.13 13.39
C ILE A 67 -1.09 -6.31 14.92
N SER A 68 -2.04 -7.11 15.43
CA SER A 68 -2.12 -7.48 16.84
C SER A 68 -1.01 -8.49 17.15
N VAL A 69 0.24 -8.03 17.14
CA VAL A 69 1.36 -8.81 17.63
C VAL A 69 1.27 -8.83 19.15
N ASP A 70 0.80 -9.94 19.70
CA ASP A 70 0.88 -10.19 21.12
C ASP A 70 2.34 -10.52 21.48
N TYR A 71 3.09 -9.49 21.89
CA TYR A 71 4.48 -9.63 22.30
C TYR A 71 4.67 -10.58 23.50
N SER A 72 3.61 -10.86 24.26
CA SER A 72 3.63 -11.85 25.35
C SER A 72 3.83 -13.27 24.81
N LYS A 73 3.30 -13.57 23.61
CA LYS A 73 3.52 -14.87 22.94
C LYS A 73 4.96 -15.05 22.46
N LEU A 74 5.71 -13.95 22.31
CA LEU A 74 7.14 -14.00 21.98
C LEU A 74 8.02 -14.31 23.19
N GLU A 75 7.48 -14.31 24.42
CA GLU A 75 8.28 -14.54 25.63
C GLU A 75 8.85 -15.96 25.70
N CYS A 76 8.07 -16.97 25.33
CA CYS A 76 8.54 -18.35 25.23
C CYS A 76 9.68 -18.50 24.20
N LEU A 77 9.59 -17.79 23.08
CA LEU A 77 10.62 -17.78 22.04
C LEU A 77 11.91 -17.11 22.55
N LYS A 78 11.79 -15.95 23.22
CA LYS A 78 12.91 -15.24 23.86
C LYS A 78 13.62 -16.12 24.90
N LYS A 79 12.85 -16.80 25.77
CA LYS A 79 13.39 -17.75 26.76
C LYS A 79 14.17 -18.88 26.11
N LYS A 80 13.62 -19.50 25.05
CA LYS A 80 14.28 -20.59 24.31
C LYS A 80 15.58 -20.14 23.64
N ILE A 81 15.61 -18.94 23.05
CA ILE A 81 16.83 -18.37 22.45
C ILE A 81 17.91 -18.14 23.50
N ASN A 82 17.56 -17.56 24.66
CA ASN A 82 18.52 -17.30 25.73
C ASN A 82 19.10 -18.60 26.32
N LEU A 83 18.28 -19.62 26.54
CA LEU A 83 18.75 -20.94 26.99
C LEU A 83 19.78 -21.54 26.01
N ARG A 84 19.52 -21.46 24.69
CA ARG A 84 20.47 -21.95 23.68
C ARG A 84 21.80 -21.19 23.70
N LYS A 85 21.77 -19.86 23.89
CA LYS A 85 22.98 -19.05 24.00
C LYS A 85 23.81 -19.44 25.23
N MET A 86 23.17 -19.67 26.36
CA MET A 86 23.85 -20.08 27.60
C MET A 86 24.51 -21.46 27.49
N ILE A 87 23.91 -22.39 26.74
CA ILE A 87 24.46 -23.75 26.55
C ILE A 87 25.63 -23.76 25.55
N GLN A 88 25.74 -22.75 24.68
CA GLN A 88 26.83 -22.61 23.71
C GLN A 88 28.00 -21.75 24.24
N SER A 89 27.93 -21.27 25.49
CA SER A 89 28.96 -20.43 26.14
C SER A 89 29.90 -21.26 27.01
#